data_AF-A0A357KT09-F1
#
_entry.id   AF-A0A357KT09-F1
#
_cell.length_a   1.000
_cell.length_b   1.000
_cell.length_c   1.000
_cell.angle_alpha   90.00
_cell.angle_beta   90.00
_cell.angle_gamma   90.00
#
_symmetry.space_group_name_H-M   'P 1'
#
loop_
_entity.id
_entity.type
_entity.pdbx_description
1 polymer ?
#
loop_
_entity_poly.entity_id
_entity_poly.type
_entity_poly.pdbx_seq_one_letter_code
_entity_poly.pdbx_strand_id
1 'polypeptide(L)'
;MAGALPSSDIILRRMVDAVEEVRRRMVRACCALEGAGVRYALVGGNAVAAWVATVDEGAVRNTRDVDLMIRRSDLSAARAALESTGFRFCQAAGMDMFLDGPDGRARSAVHIVFAGEFVRPGEPAPNPDVLDSTDLGAFRVINLEALVRIKLTAYHDKDRTHLRDLIETGLVDRSWADRLPPVLAQRLAAILDTPGG
;
A
#
# COMPACT_ATOMS: atom_id res chain seq x y z
N MET A 1 11.58 -29.02 -21.07
CA MET A 1 12.23 -29.83 -20.02
C MET A 1 11.89 -29.21 -18.68
N ALA A 2 11.08 -29.86 -17.86
CA ALA A 2 10.79 -29.38 -16.51
C ALA A 2 12.07 -29.51 -15.68
N GLY A 3 12.68 -28.38 -15.29
CA GLY A 3 13.84 -28.39 -14.40
C GLY A 3 13.47 -29.02 -13.06
N ALA A 4 14.41 -29.76 -12.46
CA ALA A 4 14.23 -30.31 -11.12
C ALA A 4 13.80 -29.20 -10.14
N LEU A 5 12.82 -29.50 -9.28
CA LEU A 5 12.37 -28.56 -8.25
C LEU A 5 13.55 -28.22 -7.31
N PRO A 6 13.65 -26.96 -6.83
CA PRO A 6 14.64 -26.61 -5.82
C PRO A 6 14.44 -27.41 -4.53
N SER A 7 15.48 -27.57 -3.72
CA SER A 7 15.38 -28.22 -2.41
C SER A 7 14.43 -27.46 -1.47
N SER A 8 13.90 -28.14 -0.44
CA SER A 8 13.06 -27.55 0.59
C SER A 8 13.70 -26.32 1.23
N ASP A 9 15.00 -26.38 1.52
CA ASP A 9 15.74 -25.29 2.16
C ASP A 9 15.77 -24.05 1.28
N ILE A 10 15.94 -24.22 -0.04
CA ILE A 10 15.91 -23.11 -1.00
C ILE A 10 14.50 -22.52 -1.08
N ILE A 11 13.46 -23.35 -1.07
CA ILE A 11 12.07 -22.89 -1.13
C ILE A 11 11.71 -22.10 0.13
N LEU A 12 11.98 -22.65 1.31
CA LEU A 12 11.70 -21.99 2.59
C LEU A 12 12.46 -20.66 2.71
N ARG A 13 13.73 -20.63 2.30
CA ARG A 13 14.51 -19.39 2.28
C ARG A 13 13.87 -18.33 1.37
N ARG A 14 13.46 -18.71 0.16
CA ARG A 14 12.78 -17.79 -0.77
C ARG A 14 11.46 -17.25 -0.21
N MET A 15 10.72 -18.05 0.57
CA MET A 15 9.48 -17.61 1.21
C MET A 15 9.74 -16.53 2.26
N VAL A 16 10.78 -16.71 3.09
CA VAL A 16 11.19 -15.72 4.09
C VAL A 16 11.77 -14.46 3.43
N ASP A 17 12.71 -14.63 2.49
CA ASP A 17 13.37 -13.54 1.79
C ASP A 17 12.35 -12.63 1.09
N ALA A 18 11.30 -13.19 0.50
CA ALA A 18 10.26 -12.44 -0.17
C ALA A 18 9.53 -11.44 0.74
N VAL A 19 9.32 -11.79 2.02
CA VAL A 19 8.68 -10.91 3.01
C VAL A 19 9.69 -9.87 3.52
N GLU A 20 10.90 -10.31 3.87
CA GLU A 20 11.95 -9.44 4.40
C GLU A 20 12.44 -8.40 3.38
N GLU A 21 12.45 -8.72 2.09
CA GLU A 21 12.77 -7.76 1.03
C GLU A 21 11.75 -6.62 0.94
N VAL A 22 10.45 -6.92 1.08
CA VAL A 22 9.40 -5.90 1.07
C VAL A 22 9.55 -4.98 2.28
N ARG A 23 9.74 -5.55 3.47
CA ARG A 23 9.98 -4.79 4.70
C ARG A 23 11.19 -3.87 4.58
N ARG A 24 12.34 -4.40 4.12
CA ARG A 24 13.57 -3.61 3.92
C ARG A 24 13.36 -2.47 2.92
N ARG A 25 12.67 -2.73 1.82
CA ARG A 25 12.36 -1.72 0.80
C ARG A 25 11.48 -0.61 1.36
N MET A 26 10.40 -0.99 2.03
CA MET A 26 9.44 -0.06 2.62
C MET A 26 10.12 0.86 3.62
N VAL A 27 10.84 0.30 4.59
CA VAL A 27 11.54 1.08 5.63
C VAL A 27 12.58 2.00 4.99
N ARG A 28 13.40 1.50 4.06
CA ARG A 28 14.42 2.34 3.39
C ARG A 28 13.81 3.51 2.64
N ALA A 29 12.69 3.29 1.92
CA ALA A 29 11.99 4.35 1.21
C ALA A 29 11.37 5.38 2.17
N CYS A 30 10.71 4.93 3.24
CA CYS A 30 10.13 5.81 4.25
C CYS A 30 11.21 6.67 4.93
N CYS A 31 12.31 6.06 5.37
CA CYS A 31 13.43 6.78 5.98
C CYS A 31 14.08 7.80 5.04
N ALA A 32 14.17 7.49 3.74
CA ALA A 32 14.72 8.41 2.75
C ALA A 32 13.84 9.67 2.61
N LEU A 33 12.52 9.49 2.51
CA LEU A 33 11.58 10.61 2.40
C LEU A 33 11.55 11.44 3.70
N GLU A 34 11.49 10.78 4.86
CA GLU A 34 11.52 11.45 6.16
C GLU A 34 12.81 12.25 6.35
N GLY A 35 13.97 11.66 6.06
CA GLY A 35 15.27 12.32 6.18
C GLY A 35 15.44 13.51 5.23
N ALA A 36 14.71 13.54 4.12
CA ALA A 36 14.67 14.65 3.18
C ALA A 36 13.57 15.69 3.49
N GLY A 37 12.76 15.48 4.55
CA GLY A 37 11.64 16.35 4.89
C GLY A 37 10.48 16.30 3.88
N VAL A 38 10.41 15.26 3.06
CA VAL A 38 9.33 15.06 2.08
C VAL A 38 8.13 14.46 2.79
N ARG A 39 6.97 15.12 2.71
CA ARG A 39 5.74 14.58 3.29
C ARG A 39 5.29 13.36 2.51
N TYR A 40 5.09 12.25 3.21
CA TYR A 40 4.61 11.00 2.64
C TYR A 40 3.66 10.27 3.59
N ALA A 41 2.93 9.29 3.04
CA ALA A 41 2.18 8.32 3.82
C ALA A 41 2.27 6.94 3.16
N LEU A 42 2.51 5.89 3.94
CA LEU A 42 2.35 4.50 3.49
C LEU A 42 0.88 4.23 3.20
N VAL A 43 0.59 3.72 2.00
CA VAL A 43 -0.76 3.37 1.54
C VAL A 43 -0.79 1.92 1.03
N GLY A 44 -1.88 1.53 0.36
CA GLY A 44 -1.92 0.24 -0.33
C GLY A 44 -2.05 -0.97 0.61
N GLY A 45 -1.50 -2.11 0.19
CA GLY A 45 -1.58 -3.36 0.97
C GLY A 45 -0.75 -3.32 2.26
N ASN A 46 0.43 -2.71 2.24
CA ASN A 46 1.27 -2.59 3.45
C ASN A 46 0.63 -1.70 4.52
N ALA A 47 -0.13 -0.67 4.13
CA ALA A 47 -0.89 0.11 5.10
C ALA A 47 -2.00 -0.71 5.77
N VAL A 48 -2.68 -1.59 5.03
CA VAL A 48 -3.67 -2.52 5.59
C VAL A 48 -3.01 -3.48 6.56
N ALA A 49 -1.89 -4.09 6.16
CA ALA A 49 -1.09 -4.96 7.01
C ALA A 49 -0.66 -4.26 8.31
N ALA A 50 -0.21 -3.00 8.22
CA ALA A 50 0.18 -2.21 9.39
C ALA A 50 -0.99 -1.99 10.36
N TRP A 51 -2.19 -1.64 9.86
CA TRP A 51 -3.37 -1.48 10.70
C TRP A 51 -3.84 -2.80 11.32
N VAL A 52 -3.91 -3.87 10.54
CA VAL A 52 -4.27 -5.22 11.03
C VAL A 52 -3.32 -5.67 12.14
N ALA A 53 -2.01 -5.46 11.96
CA ALA A 53 -1.00 -5.81 12.96
C ALA A 53 -1.14 -5.06 14.30
N THR A 54 -1.89 -3.96 14.36
CA THR A 54 -2.20 -3.29 15.63
C THR A 54 -3.21 -4.05 16.49
N VAL A 55 -3.94 -5.00 15.90
CA VAL A 55 -5.00 -5.78 16.54
C VAL A 55 -4.65 -7.27 16.58
N ASP A 56 -4.27 -7.85 15.44
CA ASP A 56 -4.02 -9.29 15.30
C ASP A 56 -2.87 -9.55 14.30
N GLU A 57 -1.73 -9.99 14.82
CA GLU A 57 -0.57 -10.41 14.02
C GLU A 57 -0.88 -11.60 13.10
N GLY A 58 -1.74 -12.53 13.54
CA GLY A 58 -2.08 -13.74 12.79
C GLY A 58 -2.94 -13.48 11.55
N ALA A 59 -3.61 -12.33 11.50
CA ALA A 59 -4.45 -11.92 10.36
C ALA A 59 -3.66 -11.14 9.28
N VAL A 60 -2.38 -10.85 9.49
CA VAL A 60 -1.58 -10.03 8.57
C VAL A 60 -1.35 -10.75 7.24
N ARG A 61 -1.74 -10.11 6.13
CA ARG A 61 -1.37 -10.53 4.77
C ARG A 61 -0.21 -9.69 4.24
N ASN A 62 0.78 -10.37 3.65
CA ASN A 62 1.90 -9.71 2.99
C ASN A 62 1.55 -9.34 1.54
N THR A 63 1.95 -8.14 1.13
CA THR A 63 1.95 -7.72 -0.28
C THR A 63 3.39 -7.63 -0.81
N ARG A 64 3.55 -7.56 -2.14
CA ARG A 64 4.87 -7.53 -2.80
C ARG A 64 5.33 -6.13 -3.18
N ASP A 65 4.37 -5.29 -3.56
CA ASP A 65 4.56 -3.89 -3.90
C ASP A 65 4.60 -3.03 -2.64
N VAL A 66 5.20 -1.85 -2.72
CA VAL A 66 5.11 -0.81 -1.69
C VAL A 66 4.45 0.39 -2.31
N ASP A 67 3.34 0.86 -1.76
CA ASP A 67 2.66 2.06 -2.25
C ASP A 67 2.91 3.22 -1.27
N LEU A 68 3.46 4.32 -1.78
CA LEU A 68 3.66 5.54 -1.02
C LEU A 68 2.86 6.69 -1.64
N MET A 69 2.17 7.44 -0.79
CA MET A 69 1.45 8.64 -1.18
C MET A 69 2.29 9.89 -0.93
N ILE A 70 2.37 10.78 -1.92
CA ILE A 70 2.99 12.10 -1.82
C ILE A 70 2.13 13.14 -2.55
N ARG A 71 2.40 14.43 -2.36
CA ARG A 71 1.84 15.47 -3.23
C ARG A 71 2.64 15.55 -4.53
N ARG A 72 1.99 15.87 -5.65
CA ARG A 72 2.66 15.99 -6.96
C ARG A 72 3.77 17.04 -6.97
N SER A 73 3.62 18.12 -6.21
CA SER A 73 4.66 19.15 -6.02
C SER A 73 5.95 18.59 -5.45
N ASP A 74 5.86 17.51 -4.67
CA ASP A 74 6.97 16.95 -3.92
C ASP A 74 7.70 15.84 -4.70
N LEU A 75 7.21 15.47 -5.88
CA LEU A 75 7.77 14.39 -6.70
C LEU A 75 9.26 14.58 -7.00
N SER A 76 9.69 15.81 -7.29
CA SER A 76 11.11 16.09 -7.56
C SER A 76 11.99 15.86 -6.31
N ALA A 77 11.50 16.25 -5.14
CA ALA A 77 12.23 16.06 -3.88
C ALA A 77 12.22 14.59 -3.45
N ALA A 78 11.06 13.92 -3.58
CA ALA A 78 10.92 12.49 -3.35
C ALA A 78 11.86 11.67 -4.23
N ARG A 79 11.95 12.05 -5.52
CA ARG A 79 12.87 11.42 -6.46
C ARG A 79 14.32 11.52 -6.02
N ALA A 80 14.79 12.72 -5.68
CA ALA A 80 16.16 12.91 -5.22
C ALA A 80 16.47 12.08 -3.96
N ALA A 81 15.55 12.05 -2.99
CA ALA A 81 15.69 11.30 -1.75
C ALA A 81 15.72 9.77 -1.97
N LEU A 82 14.83 9.25 -2.81
CA LEU A 82 14.79 7.82 -3.10
C LEU A 82 15.99 7.39 -3.94
N GLU A 83 16.38 8.18 -4.94
CA GLU A 83 17.57 7.88 -5.75
C GLU A 83 18.87 7.87 -4.93
N SER A 84 18.99 8.72 -3.89
CA SER A 84 20.16 8.72 -2.99
C SER A 84 20.29 7.45 -2.13
N THR A 85 19.25 6.62 -2.08
CA THR A 85 19.25 5.34 -1.34
C THR A 85 19.24 4.10 -2.25
N GLY A 86 19.56 4.30 -3.53
CA GLY A 86 19.73 3.22 -4.51
C GLY A 86 18.47 2.85 -5.29
N PHE A 87 17.36 3.58 -5.11
CA PHE A 87 16.21 3.43 -5.99
C PHE A 87 16.46 4.10 -7.35
N ARG A 88 15.71 3.69 -8.38
CA ARG A 88 15.74 4.34 -9.69
C ARG A 88 14.35 4.68 -10.15
N PHE A 89 14.12 5.95 -10.46
CA PHE A 89 12.86 6.41 -10.98
C PHE A 89 12.56 5.78 -12.35
N CYS A 90 11.33 5.31 -12.52
CA CYS A 90 10.83 4.73 -13.74
C CYS A 90 9.36 5.16 -13.92
N GLN A 91 9.01 5.58 -15.11
CA GLN A 91 7.62 5.86 -15.47
C GLN A 91 7.18 4.81 -16.49
N ALA A 92 6.14 4.03 -16.16
CA ALA A 92 5.65 2.97 -17.00
C ALA A 92 4.13 2.86 -16.91
N ALA A 93 3.45 2.71 -18.05
CA ALA A 93 1.99 2.57 -18.13
C ALA A 93 1.22 3.67 -17.36
N GLY A 94 1.72 4.91 -17.38
CA GLY A 94 1.10 6.04 -16.68
C GLY A 94 1.28 6.05 -15.16
N MET A 95 2.13 5.16 -14.62
CA MET A 95 2.47 5.12 -13.19
C MET A 95 3.90 5.58 -12.96
N ASP A 96 4.09 6.39 -11.92
CA ASP A 96 5.38 6.78 -11.38
C ASP A 96 5.81 5.74 -10.33
N MET A 97 6.98 5.15 -10.51
CA MET A 97 7.50 4.13 -9.59
C MET A 97 9.02 4.19 -9.45
N PHE A 98 9.51 3.57 -8.38
CA PHE A 98 10.93 3.49 -8.06
C PHE A 98 11.36 2.03 -7.99
N LEU A 99 12.22 1.64 -8.92
CA LEU A 99 12.81 0.30 -8.96
C LEU A 99 13.88 0.16 -7.88
N ASP A 100 13.91 -1.00 -7.23
CA ASP A 100 14.88 -1.33 -6.18
C ASP A 100 16.22 -1.76 -6.78
N GLY A 101 17.11 -0.80 -7.02
CA GLY A 101 18.44 -1.05 -7.57
C GLY A 101 18.50 -1.38 -9.07
N PRO A 102 19.68 -1.81 -9.56
CA PRO A 102 19.96 -2.07 -10.98
C PRO A 102 19.11 -3.19 -11.60
N ASP A 103 18.73 -4.17 -10.79
CA ASP A 103 17.97 -5.36 -11.20
C ASP A 103 16.50 -5.31 -10.73
N GLY A 104 16.07 -4.16 -10.18
CA GLY A 104 14.74 -3.95 -9.64
C GLY A 104 13.65 -4.18 -10.69
N ARG A 105 12.58 -4.86 -10.28
CA ARG A 105 11.44 -5.22 -11.16
C ARG A 105 10.21 -4.39 -10.79
N ALA A 106 9.39 -4.06 -11.78
CA ALA A 106 8.14 -3.31 -11.57
C ALA A 106 7.21 -3.97 -10.54
N ARG A 107 7.15 -5.30 -10.48
CA ARG A 107 6.32 -6.06 -9.52
C ARG A 107 6.73 -5.93 -8.04
N SER A 108 7.91 -5.37 -7.79
CA SER A 108 8.50 -5.16 -6.47
C SER A 108 9.00 -3.73 -6.35
N ALA A 109 8.41 -2.81 -7.09
CA ALA A 109 8.76 -1.39 -7.05
C ALA A 109 8.10 -0.71 -5.85
N VAL A 110 8.56 0.50 -5.55
CA VAL A 110 7.81 1.47 -4.76
C VAL A 110 6.95 2.29 -5.72
N HIS A 111 5.64 2.15 -5.65
CA HIS A 111 4.69 2.90 -6.46
C HIS A 111 4.33 4.22 -5.79
N ILE A 112 4.22 5.26 -6.60
CA ILE A 112 3.79 6.59 -6.14
C ILE A 112 2.31 6.79 -6.42
N VAL A 113 1.59 7.17 -5.39
CA VAL A 113 0.19 7.60 -5.44
C VAL A 113 0.15 9.10 -5.16
N PHE A 114 -0.53 9.87 -6.01
CA PHE A 114 -0.64 11.31 -5.80
C PHE A 114 -1.85 11.66 -4.92
N ALA A 115 -1.57 12.39 -3.84
CA ALA A 115 -2.57 12.94 -2.92
C ALA A 115 -3.46 13.96 -3.62
N GLY A 116 -4.75 13.99 -3.29
CA GLY A 116 -5.72 14.93 -3.84
C GLY A 116 -6.11 14.70 -5.32
N GLU A 117 -5.61 13.62 -5.94
CA GLU A 117 -5.83 13.32 -7.35
C GLU A 117 -6.65 12.04 -7.55
N PHE A 118 -7.38 11.98 -8.67
CA PHE A 118 -8.01 10.75 -9.13
C PHE A 118 -6.97 9.87 -9.80
N VAL A 119 -6.99 8.56 -9.51
CA VAL A 119 -6.09 7.61 -10.19
C VAL A 119 -6.60 7.34 -11.61
N ARG A 120 -7.92 7.29 -11.79
CA ARG A 120 -8.57 7.14 -13.10
C ARG A 120 -9.77 8.09 -13.26
N PRO A 121 -10.04 8.57 -14.48
CA PRO A 121 -11.27 9.31 -14.75
C PRO A 121 -12.52 8.51 -14.36
N GLY A 122 -13.47 9.15 -13.69
CA GLY A 122 -14.74 8.54 -13.27
C GLY A 122 -14.67 7.77 -11.94
N GLU A 123 -13.53 7.78 -11.24
CA GLU A 123 -13.48 7.28 -9.87
C GLU A 123 -14.37 8.12 -8.93
N PRO A 124 -14.99 7.49 -7.92
CA PRO A 124 -15.99 8.14 -7.06
C PRO A 124 -15.41 9.20 -6.11
N ALA A 125 -14.09 9.20 -5.87
CA ALA A 125 -13.42 10.15 -5.00
C ALA A 125 -11.95 10.29 -5.40
N PRO A 126 -11.34 11.47 -5.20
CA PRO A 126 -9.90 11.61 -5.31
C PRO A 126 -9.21 10.96 -4.10
N ASN A 127 -7.92 10.71 -4.23
CA ASN A 127 -7.08 10.29 -3.11
C ASN A 127 -7.11 11.33 -1.97
N PRO A 128 -7.04 10.89 -0.70
CA PRO A 128 -6.91 11.78 0.46
C PRO A 128 -5.62 12.61 0.41
N ASP A 129 -5.48 13.55 1.34
CA ASP A 129 -4.22 14.28 1.50
C ASP A 129 -3.21 13.43 2.30
N VAL A 130 -1.93 13.64 2.03
CA VAL A 130 -0.84 12.96 2.74
C VAL A 130 -0.83 13.24 4.25
N LEU A 131 -1.41 14.37 4.68
CA LEU A 131 -1.54 14.74 6.08
C LEU A 131 -2.59 13.92 6.84
N ASP A 132 -3.48 13.21 6.15
CA ASP A 132 -4.44 12.26 6.75
C ASP A 132 -3.72 10.98 7.16
N SER A 133 -2.68 11.09 7.99
CA SER A 133 -1.78 10.00 8.34
C SER A 133 -1.39 10.01 9.82
N THR A 134 -1.11 8.81 10.32
CA THR A 134 -0.65 8.54 11.69
C THR A 134 0.82 8.16 11.66
N ASP A 135 1.57 8.69 12.63
CA ASP A 135 2.96 8.32 12.84
C ASP A 135 3.04 7.06 13.70
N LEU A 136 3.63 5.98 13.17
CA LEU A 136 3.88 4.73 13.90
C LEU A 136 5.35 4.59 14.30
N GLY A 137 6.10 5.70 14.31
CA GLY A 137 7.51 5.77 14.69
C GLY A 137 8.44 5.42 13.52
N ALA A 138 8.44 4.17 13.06
CA ALA A 138 9.33 3.75 11.97
C ALA A 138 8.90 4.28 10.60
N PHE A 139 7.62 4.61 10.44
CA PHE A 139 7.03 5.15 9.22
C PHE A 139 5.70 5.82 9.54
N ARG A 140 5.25 6.68 8.61
CA ARG A 140 3.94 7.31 8.64
C ARG A 140 2.96 6.55 7.75
N VAL A 141 1.80 6.16 8.26
CA VAL A 141 0.77 5.39 7.55
C VAL A 141 -0.49 6.22 7.36
N ILE A 142 -1.16 6.10 6.22
CA ILE A 142 -2.45 6.78 6.01
C ILE A 142 -3.47 6.31 7.08
N ASN A 143 -4.28 7.24 7.58
CA ASN A 143 -5.30 6.98 8.58
C ASN A 143 -6.29 5.92 8.08
N LEU A 144 -6.79 5.10 9.00
CA LEU A 144 -7.68 3.98 8.66
C LEU A 144 -8.88 4.42 7.83
N GLU A 145 -9.50 5.56 8.16
CA GLU A 145 -10.65 6.06 7.39
C GLU A 145 -10.29 6.40 5.94
N ALA A 146 -9.20 7.12 5.76
CA ALA A 146 -8.65 7.45 4.45
C ALA A 146 -8.24 6.19 3.67
N LEU A 147 -7.66 5.18 4.33
CA LEU A 147 -7.31 3.91 3.72
C LEU A 147 -8.54 3.17 3.19
N VAL A 148 -9.60 3.07 4.00
CA VAL A 148 -10.86 2.42 3.61
C VAL A 148 -11.48 3.15 2.41
N ARG A 149 -11.46 4.49 2.39
CA ARG A 149 -11.92 5.26 1.22
C ARG A 149 -11.11 4.96 -0.03
N ILE A 150 -9.78 4.87 0.05
CA ILE A 150 -8.92 4.50 -1.09
C ILE A 150 -9.28 3.09 -1.58
N LYS A 151 -9.38 2.10 -0.68
CA LYS A 151 -9.69 0.71 -1.03
C LYS A 151 -11.07 0.56 -1.66
N LEU A 152 -12.08 1.22 -1.11
CA LEU A 152 -13.43 1.23 -1.67
C LEU A 152 -13.51 1.99 -2.99
N THR A 153 -12.67 3.00 -3.22
CA THR A 153 -12.60 3.74 -4.48
C THR A 153 -12.03 2.86 -5.60
N ALA A 154 -10.88 2.20 -5.34
CA ALA A 154 -10.20 1.33 -6.28
C ALA A 154 -10.98 0.03 -6.55
N TYR A 155 -11.49 -0.62 -5.50
CA TYR A 155 -12.44 -1.74 -5.53
C TYR A 155 -12.05 -2.95 -6.40
N HIS A 156 -10.75 -3.19 -6.60
CA HIS A 156 -10.27 -4.42 -7.25
C HIS A 156 -10.40 -5.61 -6.28
N ASP A 157 -10.24 -6.85 -6.77
CA ASP A 157 -10.32 -8.06 -5.96
C ASP A 157 -9.38 -8.01 -4.74
N LYS A 158 -8.13 -7.57 -4.94
CA LYS A 158 -7.17 -7.38 -3.84
C LYS A 158 -7.65 -6.36 -2.81
N ASP A 159 -8.32 -5.29 -3.23
CA ASP A 159 -8.82 -4.24 -2.33
C ASP A 159 -10.03 -4.73 -1.53
N ARG A 160 -10.90 -5.56 -2.13
CA ARG A 160 -11.99 -6.23 -1.43
C ARG A 160 -11.46 -7.22 -0.40
N THR A 161 -10.41 -7.99 -0.70
CA THR A 161 -9.74 -8.86 0.28
C THR A 161 -9.16 -8.06 1.44
N HIS A 162 -8.43 -6.98 1.17
CA HIS A 162 -7.92 -6.10 2.23
C HIS A 162 -9.03 -5.53 3.12
N LEU A 163 -10.17 -5.15 2.55
CA LEU A 163 -11.32 -4.68 3.32
C LEU A 163 -11.92 -5.78 4.20
N ARG A 164 -11.95 -7.03 3.73
CA ARG A 164 -12.34 -8.18 4.56
C ARG A 164 -11.39 -8.38 5.73
N ASP A 165 -10.07 -8.27 5.51
CA ASP A 165 -9.09 -8.39 6.60
C ASP A 165 -9.31 -7.31 7.70
N LEU A 166 -9.65 -6.08 7.30
CA LEU A 166 -10.03 -5.00 8.23
C LEU A 166 -11.37 -5.27 8.95
N ILE A 167 -12.31 -5.94 8.29
CA ILE A 167 -13.61 -6.31 8.88
C ILE A 167 -13.45 -7.47 9.87
N GLU A 168 -12.70 -8.51 9.50
CA GLU A 168 -12.44 -9.70 10.32
C GLU A 168 -11.74 -9.34 11.63
N THR A 169 -10.88 -8.32 11.61
CA THR A 169 -10.19 -7.79 12.80
C THR A 169 -11.03 -6.80 13.61
N GLY A 170 -12.23 -6.45 13.16
CA GLY A 170 -13.11 -5.49 13.83
C GLY A 170 -12.69 -4.01 13.67
N LEU A 171 -11.68 -3.72 12.85
CA LEU A 171 -11.26 -2.34 12.55
C LEU A 171 -12.30 -1.59 11.69
N VAL A 172 -13.06 -2.32 10.87
CA VAL A 172 -14.14 -1.80 10.03
C VAL A 172 -15.40 -2.62 10.24
N ASP A 173 -16.55 -1.96 10.35
CA ASP A 173 -17.83 -2.63 10.53
C ASP A 173 -18.96 -1.90 9.77
N ARG A 174 -20.20 -2.33 9.99
CA ARG A 174 -21.38 -1.75 9.33
C ARG A 174 -21.62 -0.28 9.70
N SER A 175 -21.14 0.19 10.86
CA SER A 175 -21.32 1.59 11.30
C SER A 175 -20.53 2.58 10.45
N TRP A 176 -19.56 2.11 9.66
CA TRP A 176 -18.77 2.94 8.76
C TRP A 176 -19.56 3.45 7.55
N ALA A 177 -20.68 2.82 7.19
CA ALA A 177 -21.47 3.22 6.03
C ALA A 177 -21.88 4.71 6.09
N ASP A 178 -22.19 5.22 7.29
CA ASP A 178 -22.63 6.60 7.51
C ASP A 178 -21.50 7.63 7.33
N ARG A 179 -20.25 7.19 7.30
CA ARG A 179 -19.05 8.04 7.12
C ARG A 179 -18.62 8.15 5.67
N LEU A 180 -19.26 7.39 4.78
CA LEU A 180 -18.82 7.19 3.41
C LEU A 180 -19.78 7.84 2.40
N PRO A 181 -19.27 8.35 1.27
CA PRO A 181 -20.11 8.71 0.13
C PRO A 181 -21.00 7.53 -0.28
N PRO A 182 -22.24 7.76 -0.78
CA PRO A 182 -23.22 6.70 -1.01
C PRO A 182 -22.70 5.51 -1.83
N VAL A 183 -21.93 5.77 -2.88
CA VAL A 183 -21.33 4.73 -3.73
C VAL A 183 -20.31 3.88 -2.99
N LEU A 184 -19.53 4.45 -2.07
CA LEU A 184 -18.56 3.73 -1.27
C LEU A 184 -19.25 2.96 -0.13
N ALA A 185 -20.30 3.54 0.47
CA ALA A 185 -21.13 2.86 1.47
C ALA A 185 -21.79 1.60 0.87
N GLN A 186 -22.31 1.69 -0.36
CA GLN A 186 -22.88 0.54 -1.07
C GLN A 186 -21.84 -0.56 -1.33
N ARG A 187 -20.61 -0.17 -1.72
CA ARG A 187 -19.49 -1.10 -1.91
C ARG A 187 -19.09 -1.79 -0.61
N LEU A 188 -19.06 -1.07 0.51
CA LEU A 188 -18.78 -1.66 1.82
C LEU A 188 -19.89 -2.64 2.24
N ALA A 189 -21.16 -2.25 2.08
CA ALA A 189 -22.30 -3.12 2.38
C ALA A 189 -22.24 -4.43 1.58
N ALA A 190 -21.90 -4.36 0.30
CA ALA A 190 -21.75 -5.56 -0.54
C ALA A 190 -20.69 -6.53 0.01
N ILE A 191 -19.57 -6.05 0.54
CA ILE A 191 -18.53 -6.90 1.15
C ILE A 191 -19.03 -7.51 2.46
N LEU A 192 -19.70 -6.71 3.31
CA LEU A 192 -20.24 -7.16 4.59
C LEU A 192 -21.33 -8.22 4.42
N ASP A 193 -22.12 -8.15 3.34
CA ASP A 193 -23.18 -9.10 3.04
C ASP A 193 -22.65 -10.36 2.31
N THR A 194 -21.43 -10.32 1.75
CA THR A 194 -20.74 -11.48 1.15
C THR A 194 -19.35 -11.75 1.78
N PRO A 195 -19.30 -12.13 3.07
CA PRO A 195 -18.03 -12.28 3.80
C PRO A 195 -17.08 -13.32 3.18
N GLY A 196 -17.61 -14.33 2.46
CA GLY A 196 -16.80 -15.38 1.84
C GLY A 196 -16.19 -15.06 0.46
N GLY A 197 -16.59 -13.96 -0.20
CA GLY A 197 -16.25 -13.74 -1.62
C GLY A 197 -17.46 -13.66 -2.51
#